data_AF-A0A257S1R7-F1
#
_entry.id   AF-A0A257S1R7-F1
#
_cell.length_a   1.000
_cell.length_b   1.000
_cell.length_c   1.000
_cell.angle_alpha   90.00
_cell.angle_beta   90.00
_cell.angle_gamma   90.00
#
_symmetry.space_group_name_H-M   'P 1'
#
loop_
_entity.id
_entity.type
_entity.pdbx_description
1 polymer ?
#
loop_
_entity_poly.entity_id
_entity_poly.type
_entity_poly.pdbx_seq_one_letter_code
_entity_poly.pdbx_strand_id
1 'polypeptide(L)'
;IAEGDTEGFVTVLTRKGSDRILGATIVGTQAGELLTGFTLAMQHGLGLKQLMGTIFPYPTRSEAIRAVAGQWRQAHASARGLAILERFHQWRRG
;
A
#
# COMPACT_ATOMS: atom_id res chain seq x y z
N ILE A 1 -3.72 16.67 -10.70
CA ILE A 1 -3.02 17.17 -11.90
C ILE A 1 -2.76 15.99 -12.85
N ALA A 2 -3.78 15.37 -13.47
CA ALA A 2 -4.31 15.86 -14.74
C ALA A 2 -5.72 15.34 -15.11
N GLU A 3 -6.42 14.53 -14.31
CA GLU A 3 -7.71 13.94 -14.75
C GLU A 3 -8.96 14.54 -14.12
N GLY A 4 -8.86 15.43 -13.12
CA GLY A 4 -10.03 16.06 -12.47
C GLY A 4 -10.92 15.10 -11.67
N ASP A 5 -10.76 13.81 -11.87
CA ASP A 5 -11.49 12.72 -11.24
C ASP A 5 -10.75 12.24 -9.98
N THR A 6 -10.95 12.97 -8.89
CA THR A 6 -10.37 12.69 -7.56
C THR A 6 -11.29 11.85 -6.67
N GLU A 7 -12.49 11.52 -7.15
CA GLU A 7 -13.45 10.72 -6.40
C GLU A 7 -13.14 9.23 -6.58
N GLY A 8 -13.31 8.48 -5.49
CA GLY A 8 -13.04 7.05 -5.46
C GLY A 8 -12.17 6.64 -4.28
N PHE A 9 -12.02 5.33 -4.11
CA PHE A 9 -11.19 4.77 -3.06
C PHE A 9 -10.75 3.35 -3.40
N VAL A 10 -9.68 2.93 -2.73
CA VAL A 10 -9.17 1.56 -2.76
C VAL A 10 -9.14 1.05 -1.33
N THR A 11 -9.74 -0.11 -1.09
CA THR A 11 -9.70 -0.81 0.19
C THR A 11 -9.13 -2.21 -0.02
N VAL A 12 -8.20 -2.63 0.83
CA VAL A 12 -7.58 -3.95 0.73
C VAL A 12 -7.71 -4.67 2.06
N LEU A 13 -8.28 -5.86 2.04
CA LEU A 13 -8.39 -6.74 3.19
C LEU A 13 -7.17 -7.66 3.26
N THR A 14 -6.53 -7.72 4.43
CA THR A 14 -5.40 -8.61 4.68
C THR A 14 -5.67 -9.58 5.82
N ARG A 15 -5.00 -10.73 5.80
CA ARG A 15 -5.05 -11.69 6.90
C ARG A 15 -4.39 -11.09 8.15
N LYS A 16 -5.06 -11.17 9.30
CA LYS A 16 -4.51 -10.73 10.58
C LYS A 16 -3.11 -11.31 10.82
N GLY A 17 -2.15 -10.45 11.15
CA GLY A 17 -0.75 -10.83 11.44
C GLY A 17 0.11 -11.15 10.19
N SER A 18 -0.43 -10.98 8.99
CA SER A 18 0.26 -11.23 7.72
C SER A 18 -0.06 -10.12 6.72
N ASP A 19 0.75 -9.97 5.68
CA ASP A 19 0.48 -9.08 4.56
C ASP A 19 -0.25 -9.77 3.39
N ARG A 20 -0.71 -11.03 3.60
CA ARG A 20 -1.49 -11.78 2.61
C ARG A 20 -2.81 -11.06 2.31
N ILE A 21 -3.03 -10.78 1.04
CA ILE A 21 -4.24 -10.15 0.51
C ILE A 21 -5.37 -11.20 0.47
N LEU A 22 -6.54 -10.84 1.01
CA LEU A 22 -7.76 -11.65 0.99
C LEU A 22 -8.80 -11.12 0.00
N GLY A 23 -8.73 -9.83 -0.32
CA GLY A 23 -9.60 -9.16 -1.27
C GLY A 23 -9.26 -7.69 -1.41
N ALA A 24 -9.72 -7.08 -2.49
CA ALA A 24 -9.60 -5.65 -2.73
C ALA A 24 -10.90 -5.11 -3.35
N THR A 25 -11.28 -3.90 -2.95
CA THR A 25 -12.40 -3.15 -3.51
C THR A 25 -11.87 -1.84 -4.06
N ILE A 26 -12.24 -1.53 -5.31
CA ILE A 26 -11.84 -0.29 -5.98
C ILE A 26 -13.08 0.38 -6.55
N VAL A 27 -13.23 1.66 -6.27
CA VAL A 27 -14.27 2.52 -6.83
C VAL A 27 -13.58 3.72 -7.45
N GLY A 28 -13.94 4.05 -8.69
CA GLY A 28 -13.38 5.18 -9.44
C GLY A 28 -13.07 4.81 -10.90
N THR A 29 -12.63 5.79 -11.68
CA THR A 29 -12.27 5.57 -13.09
C THR A 29 -11.10 4.59 -13.20
N GLN A 30 -11.18 3.69 -14.18
CA GLN A 30 -10.23 2.59 -14.42
C GLN A 30 -10.06 1.61 -13.25
N ALA A 31 -11.07 1.48 -12.38
CA ALA A 31 -11.06 0.49 -11.29
C ALA A 31 -10.75 -0.93 -11.78
N GLY A 32 -11.28 -1.33 -12.94
CA GLY A 32 -11.01 -2.65 -13.53
C GLY A 32 -9.54 -2.89 -13.89
N GLU A 33 -8.85 -1.87 -14.40
CA GLU A 33 -7.42 -1.97 -14.72
C GLU A 33 -6.58 -2.11 -13.44
N LEU A 34 -6.88 -1.30 -12.41
CA LEU A 34 -6.20 -1.40 -11.12
C LEU A 34 -6.45 -2.73 -10.40
N LEU A 35 -7.65 -3.29 -10.54
CA LEU A 35 -8.02 -4.56 -9.92
C LEU A 35 -7.15 -5.73 -10.44
N THR A 36 -6.67 -5.63 -11.69
CA THR A 36 -5.73 -6.60 -12.28
C THR A 36 -4.47 -6.76 -11.42
N GLY A 37 -3.93 -5.67 -10.86
CA GLY A 37 -2.76 -5.73 -9.98
C GLY A 37 -3.01 -6.55 -8.71
N PHE A 38 -4.19 -6.39 -8.09
CA PHE A 38 -4.55 -7.13 -6.88
C PHE A 38 -4.93 -8.58 -7.17
N THR A 39 -5.63 -8.86 -8.26
CA THR A 39 -5.98 -10.23 -8.65
C THR A 39 -4.74 -11.04 -8.99
N LEU A 40 -3.79 -10.47 -9.73
CA LEU A 40 -2.49 -11.10 -9.99
C LEU A 40 -1.72 -11.35 -8.69
N ALA A 41 -1.68 -10.38 -7.78
CA ALA A 41 -1.03 -10.55 -6.48
C ALA A 41 -1.68 -11.69 -5.68
N MET A 42 -3.01 -11.76 -5.61
CA MET A 42 -3.72 -12.84 -4.93
C MET A 42 -3.48 -14.20 -5.58
N GLN A 43 -3.49 -14.28 -6.91
CA GLN A 43 -3.24 -15.51 -7.67
C GLN A 43 -1.83 -16.08 -7.40
N HIS A 44 -0.83 -15.21 -7.30
CA HIS A 44 0.56 -15.60 -7.06
C HIS A 44 0.96 -15.59 -5.58
N GLY A 45 0.03 -15.33 -4.66
CA GLY A 45 0.31 -15.28 -3.23
C GLY A 45 1.21 -14.12 -2.81
N LEU A 46 1.26 -13.04 -3.59
CA LEU A 46 2.05 -11.86 -3.29
C LEU A 46 1.34 -11.00 -2.23
N GLY A 47 2.09 -10.62 -1.21
CA GLY A 47 1.59 -9.79 -0.11
C GLY A 47 1.69 -8.28 -0.38
N LEU A 48 1.03 -7.47 0.46
CA LEU A 48 1.10 -6.01 0.35
C LEU A 48 2.53 -5.46 0.47
N LYS A 49 3.44 -6.11 1.21
CA LYS A 49 4.83 -5.64 1.31
C LYS A 49 5.55 -5.75 -0.03
N GLN A 50 5.26 -6.79 -0.80
CA GLN A 50 5.86 -6.98 -2.13
C GLN A 50 5.29 -5.96 -3.12
N LEU A 51 3.97 -5.73 -3.12
CA LEU A 51 3.35 -4.67 -3.92
C LEU A 51 3.89 -3.28 -3.57
N MET A 52 4.16 -3.00 -2.29
CA MET A 52 4.78 -1.73 -1.87
C MET A 52 6.20 -1.55 -2.42
N GLY A 53 6.95 -2.66 -2.56
CA GLY A 53 8.30 -2.68 -3.11
C GLY A 53 8.35 -2.55 -4.64
N THR A 54 7.22 -2.71 -5.32
CA THR A 54 7.11 -2.55 -6.77
C THR A 54 7.24 -1.07 -7.17
N ILE A 55 7.98 -0.82 -8.25
CA ILE A 55 8.08 0.50 -8.87
C ILE A 55 6.89 0.66 -9.81
N PHE A 56 5.95 1.53 -9.44
CA PHE A 56 4.86 1.93 -10.32
C PHE A 56 5.29 3.14 -11.16
N PRO A 57 4.94 3.17 -12.45
CA PRO A 57 5.18 4.33 -13.30
C PRO A 57 4.48 5.58 -12.75
N TYR A 58 5.13 6.73 -12.89
CA TYR A 58 4.58 8.05 -12.57
C TYR A 58 4.44 8.88 -13.86
N PRO A 59 3.37 9.67 -14.05
CA PRO A 59 2.17 9.78 -13.21
C PRO A 59 1.10 8.77 -13.65
N THR A 60 0.73 7.80 -12.80
CA THR A 60 -0.33 6.81 -13.13
C THR A 60 -1.25 6.50 -11.95
N ARG A 61 -2.48 6.06 -12.25
CA ARG A 61 -3.42 5.58 -11.23
C ARG A 61 -2.90 4.35 -10.46
N SER A 62 -2.00 3.58 -11.05
CA SER A 62 -1.38 2.41 -10.41
C SER A 62 -0.58 2.78 -9.16
N GLU A 63 -0.18 4.04 -9.01
CA GLU A 63 0.40 4.56 -7.76
C GLU A 63 -0.54 4.40 -6.55
N ALA A 64 -1.85 4.32 -6.76
CA ALA A 64 -2.82 4.04 -5.70
C ALA A 64 -2.57 2.69 -5.01
N ILE A 65 -2.10 1.68 -5.76
CA ILE A 65 -1.75 0.36 -5.19
C ILE A 65 -0.60 0.50 -4.20
N ARG A 66 0.45 1.26 -4.58
CA ARG A 66 1.58 1.56 -3.71
C ARG A 66 1.17 2.39 -2.51
N ALA A 67 0.31 3.39 -2.70
CA ALA A 67 -0.17 4.25 -1.64
C ALA A 67 -0.91 3.46 -0.56
N VAL A 68 -1.83 2.57 -0.96
CA VAL A 68 -2.57 1.70 -0.02
C VAL A 68 -1.63 0.74 0.71
N ALA A 69 -0.66 0.15 0.01
CA ALA A 69 0.33 -0.70 0.66
C ALA A 69 1.19 0.07 1.68
N GLY A 70 1.51 1.33 1.37
CA GLY A 70 2.18 2.26 2.28
C GLY A 70 1.35 2.58 3.53
N GLN A 71 0.07 2.90 3.35
CA GLN A 71 -0.87 3.13 4.45
C GLN A 71 -1.01 1.89 5.34
N TRP A 72 -1.14 0.70 4.74
CA TRP A 72 -1.14 -0.56 5.46
C TRP A 72 0.13 -0.74 6.29
N ARG A 73 1.32 -0.44 5.74
CA ARG A 73 2.58 -0.55 6.48
C ARG A 73 2.63 0.40 7.68
N GLN A 74 2.15 1.63 7.52
CA GLN A 74 2.11 2.60 8.61
C GLN A 74 1.18 2.12 9.73
N ALA A 75 0.00 1.61 9.38
CA ALA A 75 -0.96 1.06 10.36
C ALA A 75 -0.43 -0.19 11.10
N HIS A 76 0.52 -0.92 10.52
CA HIS A 76 1.13 -2.11 11.10
C HIS A 76 2.53 -1.87 11.65
N ALA A 77 3.00 -0.62 11.70
CA ALA A 77 4.29 -0.27 12.28
C ALA A 77 4.24 -0.38 13.81
N SER A 78 5.25 -1.02 14.41
CA SER A 78 5.30 -1.15 15.87
C SER A 78 5.65 0.18 16.53
N ALA A 79 4.76 0.70 17.39
CA ALA A 79 4.99 1.95 18.13
C ALA A 79 6.27 1.91 18.97
N ARG A 80 6.54 0.78 19.65
CA ARG A 80 7.77 0.59 20.45
C ARG A 80 9.04 0.65 19.59
N GLY A 81 9.02 -0.01 18.43
CA GLY A 81 10.14 0.00 17.50
C GLY A 81 10.43 1.41 16.99
N LEU A 82 9.38 2.18 16.65
CA LEU A 82 9.50 3.58 16.24
C LEU A 82 10.10 4.45 17.37
N ALA A 83 9.66 4.28 18.61
CA ALA A 83 10.20 5.03 19.75
C ALA A 83 11.70 4.73 20.01
N ILE A 84 12.11 3.46 19.90
CA ILE A 84 13.53 3.07 19.99
C ILE A 84 14.33 3.72 18.86
N LEU A 85 13.82 3.65 17.64
CA LEU A 85 14.47 4.20 16.46
C LEU A 85 14.62 5.72 16.56
N GLU A 86 13.58 6.41 17.03
CA GLU A 86 13.60 7.85 17.28
C GLU A 86 14.66 8.22 18.31
N ARG A 87 14.71 7.53 19.46
CA ARG A 87 15.70 7.79 20.50
C ARG A 87 17.13 7.56 20.01
N PHE A 88 17.34 6.51 19.21
CA PHE A 88 18.63 6.27 18.56
C PHE A 88 19.00 7.35 17.55
N HIS A 89 18.05 7.79 16.71
CA HIS A 89 18.28 8.89 15.76
C HIS A 89 18.50 10.23 16.45
N GLN A 90 17.92 10.48 17.61
CA GLN A 90 18.22 11.66 18.43
C GLN A 90 19.64 11.58 19.00
N TRP A 91 20.05 10.42 19.54
CA TRP A 91 21.41 10.21 20.04
C TRP A 91 22.49 10.39 18.97
N ARG A 92 22.26 9.94 17.72
CA ARG A 92 23.22 10.12 16.62
C ARG A 92 23.24 11.53 15.99
N ARG A 93 22.21 12.35 16.24
CA ARG A 93 22.10 13.71 15.69
C ARG A 93 22.57 14.78 16.69
N GLY A 94 22.90 14.40 17.92
CA GLY A 94 23.72 15.18 18.86
C GLY A 94 25.20 14.82 18.70
#